data_AF-A0A7Y0AK31-F1
#
_entry.id   AF-A0A7Y0AK31-F1
#
_cell.length_a   1.000
_cell.length_b   1.000
_cell.length_c   1.000
_cell.angle_alpha   90.00
_cell.angle_beta   90.00
_cell.angle_gamma   90.00
#
_symmetry.space_group_name_H-M   'P 1'
#
loop_
_entity.id
_entity.type
_entity.pdbx_description
1 polymer ?
#
loop_
_entity_poly.entity_id
_entity_poly.type
_entity_poly.pdbx_seq_one_letter_code
_entity_poly.pdbx_strand_id
1 'polypeptide(L)' 'MKNLKKLTKSKLKTISGGISYPFPGDCFYVCSDGITYRALCRSEFLCPDGEEPIIH' A
#
# COMPACT_ATOMS: atom_id res chain seq x y z
N MET A 1 -29.18 -1.67 11.41
CA MET A 1 -28.38 -1.40 10.20
C MET A 1 -28.01 0.08 10.19
N LYS A 2 -26.72 0.43 10.24
CA LYS A 2 -26.30 1.84 10.23
C LYS A 2 -26.48 2.38 8.80
N ASN A 3 -27.32 3.39 8.63
CA ASN A 3 -27.47 4.11 7.36
C ASN A 3 -26.16 4.83 7.03
N LEU A 4 -25.35 4.24 6.14
CA LEU A 4 -24.09 4.85 5.69
C LEU A 4 -24.43 5.99 4.72
N LYS A 5 -24.30 7.23 5.18
CA LYS A 5 -24.50 8.42 4.34
C LYS A 5 -23.41 8.48 3.26
N LYS A 6 -23.82 8.54 1.99
CA LYS A 6 -22.92 8.74 0.85
C LYS A 6 -22.21 10.09 0.99
N LEU A 7 -20.87 10.07 1.02
CA LEU A 7 -20.05 11.27 1.12
C LEU A 7 -20.06 12.04 -0.21
N THR A 8 -20.12 13.37 -0.14
CA THR A 8 -20.02 14.25 -1.31
C THR A 8 -18.57 14.38 -1.77
N LYS A 9 -18.35 14.72 -3.05
CA LYS A 9 -17.01 14.84 -3.65
C LYS A 9 -16.08 15.81 -2.89
N SER A 10 -16.64 16.89 -2.35
CA SER A 10 -15.88 17.84 -1.51
C SER A 10 -15.43 17.19 -0.21
N LYS A 11 -16.30 16.41 0.44
CA LYS A 11 -15.98 15.67 1.67
C LYS A 11 -14.92 14.60 1.45
N LEU A 12 -14.91 13.94 0.28
CA LEU A 12 -13.86 12.97 -0.07
C LEU A 12 -12.47 13.63 -0.12
N LYS A 13 -12.36 14.85 -0.65
CA LYS A 13 -11.09 15.60 -0.69
C LYS A 13 -10.60 16.05 0.68
N THR A 14 -11.49 16.18 1.66
CA THR A 14 -11.15 16.54 3.04
C THR A 14 -10.86 15.33 3.93
N ILE A 15 -11.04 14.10 3.43
CA ILE A 15 -10.61 12.90 4.15
C ILE A 15 -9.08 12.90 4.12
N SER A 16 -8.47 13.33 5.22
CA SER A 16 -7.07 13.12 5.53
C SER A 16 -6.97 11.88 6.43
N GLY A 17 -5.96 11.05 6.18
CA GLY A 17 -5.86 9.70 6.77
C GLY A 17 -5.15 8.66 5.90
N GLY A 18 -4.46 9.10 4.84
CA GLY A 18 -3.45 8.26 4.21
C GLY A 18 -2.30 8.07 5.19
N ILE A 19 -1.91 6.81 5.40
CA ILE A 19 -0.73 6.42 6.17
C ILE A 19 0.49 7.19 5.66
N SER A 20 0.89 8.21 6.41
CA SER A 20 2.25 8.74 6.36
C SER A 20 2.95 8.18 7.59
N TYR A 21 4.13 7.60 7.38
CA TYR A 21 5.07 7.06 8.37
C TYR A 21 4.99 5.54 8.66
N PRO A 22 6.14 4.82 8.65
CA PRO A 22 7.51 5.37 8.58
C PRO A 22 8.02 5.71 7.20
N PHE A 23 7.33 5.35 6.11
CA PHE A 23 7.91 5.52 4.79
C PHE A 23 6.93 6.11 3.77
N PRO A 24 7.10 7.40 3.43
CA PRO A 24 6.33 8.05 2.39
C PRO A 24 6.94 7.70 1.03
N GLY A 25 6.57 6.56 0.45
CA GLY A 25 6.98 6.21 -0.90
C GLY A 25 6.82 4.74 -1.23
N ASP A 26 6.76 4.48 -2.54
CA ASP A 26 6.98 3.14 -3.08
C ASP A 26 8.48 2.93 -3.28
N CYS A 27 8.99 1.83 -2.78
CA CYS A 27 10.35 1.34 -3.00
C CYS A 27 10.32 0.14 -3.95
N PHE A 28 11.43 -0.07 -4.64
CA PHE A 28 11.69 -1.27 -5.42
C PHE A 28 12.70 -2.13 -4.66
N TYR A 29 12.33 -3.38 -4.38
CA TYR A 29 13.19 -4.36 -3.71
C TYR A 29 13.59 -5.44 -4.70
N VAL A 30 14.87 -5.76 -4.75
CA VAL A 30 15.39 -6.86 -5.57
C VAL A 30 15.66 -8.04 -4.64
N CYS A 31 14.98 -9.15 -4.91
CA CYS A 31 15.10 -10.37 -4.14
C CYS A 31 16.17 -11.30 -4.72
N SER A 32 16.59 -12.32 -3.96
CA SER A 32 17.67 -13.24 -4.35
C SER A 32 17.36 -14.06 -5.61
N ASP A 33 16.08 -14.20 -5.96
CA ASP A 33 15.58 -14.78 -7.20
C ASP A 33 15.72 -13.85 -8.42
N GLY A 34 16.11 -12.59 -8.20
CA GLY A 34 16.22 -11.55 -9.22
C GLY A 34 14.91 -10.82 -9.53
N ILE A 35 13.82 -11.13 -8.82
CA ILE A 35 12.52 -10.46 -9.04
C ILE A 35 12.52 -9.11 -8.31
N THR A 36 11.96 -8.11 -8.98
CA THR A 36 11.80 -6.76 -8.42
C THR A 36 10.37 -6.55 -7.92
N TYR A 37 10.21 -6.20 -6.65
CA TYR A 37 8.92 -5.93 -6.02
C TYR A 37 8.73 -4.45 -5.75
N ARG A 38 7.57 -3.91 -6.15
CA ARG A 38 7.14 -2.57 -5.76
C ARG A 38 6.26 -2.65 -4.53
N ALA A 39 6.71 -2.07 -3.42
CA ALA A 39 5.96 -2.04 -2.17
C ALA A 39 6.21 -0.73 -1.43
N LEU A 40 5.41 -0.47 -0.40
CA LEU A 40 5.72 0.62 0.52
C LEU A 40 7.14 0.44 1.05
N CYS A 41 7.90 1.52 1.04
CA CYS A 41 9.22 1.56 1.65
C CYS A 41 9.14 1.05 3.10
N ARG A 42 10.09 0.21 3.52
CA ARG A 42 10.19 -0.45 4.81
C ARG A 42 11.67 -0.71 5.07
N SER A 43 12.11 -0.57 6.33
CA SER A 43 13.48 -0.92 6.73
C SER A 43 13.74 -2.42 6.57
N GLU A 44 12.71 -3.22 6.81
CA GLU A 44 12.72 -4.67 6.67
C GLU A 44 11.64 -5.06 5.66
N PHE A 45 12.09 -5.41 4.45
CA PHE A 45 11.24 -6.00 3.42
C PHE A 45 11.61 -7.48 3.29
N LEU A 46 10.61 -8.34 3.50
CA LEU A 46 10.76 -9.78 3.30
C LEU A 46 10.34 -10.12 1.87
N CYS A 47 11.26 -10.72 1.13
CA CYS A 47 10.98 -11.28 -0.19
C CYS A 47 9.95 -12.40 -0.06
N PRO A 48 8.89 -12.41 -0.88
CA PRO A 48 7.96 -13.53 -0.88
C PRO A 48 8.64 -14.77 -1.46
N ASP A 49 8.39 -15.94 -0.89
CA ASP A 49 9.02 -17.22 -1.26
C ASP A 49 8.48 -17.81 -2.59
N GLY A 50 7.96 -16.98 -3.49
CA GLY A 50 7.46 -17.39 -4.81
C GLY A 50 5.96 -17.68 -4.90
N GLU A 51 5.16 -17.41 -3.87
CA GLU A 51 3.70 -17.31 -4.03
C GLU A 51 3.31 -15.87 -4.35
N GLU A 52 2.95 -15.66 -5.62
CA GLU A 52 2.61 -14.37 -6.22
C GLU A 52 1.62 -13.57 -5.35
N PRO A 53 1.77 -12.24 -5.24
CA PRO A 53 0.68 -11.42 -4.73
C PRO A 53 -0.47 -11.48 -5.74
N ILE A 54 -1.59 -12.08 -5.33
CA ILE A 54 -2.86 -12.01 -6.05
C ILE A 54 -3.22 -10.53 -6.20
N ILE A 55 -3.08 -10.01 -7.42
CA ILE A 55 -3.58 -8.69 -7.79
C ILE A 55 -5.05 -8.89 -8.19
N HIS A 56 -6.00 -8.43 -7.36
CA HIS A 56 -7.41 -8.32 -7.74
C HIS A 56 -7.64 -7.16 -8.70
#